data_AF-A0AAN8XJK8-F1
#
_entry.id   AF-A0AAN8XJK8-F1
#
_cell.length_a   1.000
_cell.length_b   1.000
_cell.length_c   1.000
_cell.angle_alpha   90.00
_cell.angle_beta   90.00
_cell.angle_gamma   90.00
#
_symmetry.space_group_name_H-M   'P 1'
#
loop_
_entity.id
_entity.type
_entity.pdbx_description
1 polymer ?
#
loop_
_entity_poly.entity_id
_entity_poly.type
_entity_poly.pdbx_seq_one_letter_code
_entity_poly.pdbx_strand_id
1 'polypeptide(L)' 'FEGTKSTKGASKMRRDLLNAEISQLRDLLPLPSSTRQRLSQLQLMALVCVYVRKSNYFQQAMKHAPAGRAEAPNMEFLK' A
#
# COMPACT_ATOMS: atom_id res chain seq x y z
N PHE A 1 -32.44 32.61 2.66
CA PHE A 1 -31.54 31.63 3.26
C PHE A 1 -30.95 30.80 2.11
N GLU A 2 -29.69 31.05 1.74
CA GLU A 2 -28.99 30.38 0.63
C GLU A 2 -28.77 28.89 0.94
N GLY A 3 -29.73 28.06 0.57
CA GLY A 3 -29.53 26.61 0.46
C GLY A 3 -29.06 26.25 -0.94
N THR A 4 -28.00 25.45 -1.04
CA THR A 4 -27.45 24.73 -2.23
C THR A 4 -26.16 25.22 -2.90
N LYS A 5 -25.07 25.42 -2.14
CA LYS A 5 -23.73 25.11 -2.68
C LYS A 5 -23.50 23.59 -2.59
N SER A 6 -23.88 22.85 -3.63
CA SER A 6 -23.77 21.39 -3.69
C SER A 6 -22.30 20.95 -3.71
N THR A 7 -21.78 20.49 -2.56
CA THR A 7 -20.44 19.86 -2.44
C THR A 7 -20.41 18.42 -2.98
N LYS A 8 -21.52 17.93 -3.57
CA LYS A 8 -21.68 16.54 -4.05
C LYS A 8 -20.63 16.16 -5.11
N GLY A 9 -20.27 17.08 -6.00
CA GLY A 9 -19.23 16.86 -7.02
C GLY A 9 -17.82 16.79 -6.42
N ALA A 10 -17.52 17.67 -5.46
CA ALA A 10 -16.22 17.72 -4.79
C ALA A 10 -15.93 16.45 -3.98
N SER A 11 -16.93 15.91 -3.28
CA SER A 11 -16.78 14.64 -2.54
C SER A 11 -16.55 13.46 -3.49
N LYS A 12 -17.22 13.43 -4.65
CA LYS A 12 -17.00 12.41 -5.68
C LYS A 12 -15.58 12.48 -6.25
N MET A 13 -15.16 13.66 -6.71
CA MET A 13 -13.81 13.89 -7.23
C MET A 13 -12.74 13.48 -6.21
N ARG A 14 -12.93 13.81 -4.93
CA ARG A 14 -12.00 13.41 -3.88
C ARG A 14 -11.91 11.89 -3.71
N ARG A 15 -13.05 11.17 -3.74
CA ARG A 15 -13.05 9.70 -3.69
C ARG A 15 -12.37 9.09 -4.92
N ASP A 16 -12.60 9.66 -6.09
CA ASP A 16 -12.00 9.18 -7.34
C ASP A 16 -10.47 9.35 -7.32
N LEU A 17 -9.96 10.48 -6.79
CA LEU A 17 -8.52 10.70 -6.57
C LEU A 17 -7.92 9.66 -5.61
N LEU A 18 -8.56 9.41 -4.46
CA LEU A 18 -8.10 8.39 -3.51
C LEU A 18 -8.08 6.99 -4.15
N ASN A 19 -9.10 6.63 -4.92
CA ASN A 19 -9.15 5.35 -5.63
C ASN A 19 -8.04 5.24 -6.68
N ALA A 20 -7.70 6.34 -7.37
CA ALA A 20 -6.59 6.38 -8.31
C ALA A 20 -5.24 6.17 -7.60
N GLU A 21 -5.00 6.84 -6.48
CA GLU A 21 -3.78 6.65 -5.68
C GLU A 21 -3.67 5.21 -5.15
N ILE A 22 -4.77 4.65 -4.63
CA ILE A 22 -4.80 3.25 -4.18
C ILE A 22 -4.50 2.30 -5.34
N SER A 23 -5.02 2.60 -6.54
CA SER A 23 -4.69 1.82 -7.74
C SER A 23 -3.20 1.93 -8.09
N GLN A 24 -2.58 3.10 -7.98
CA GLN A 24 -1.13 3.22 -8.19
C GLN A 24 -0.34 2.42 -7.16
N LEU A 25 -0.73 2.45 -5.87
CA LEU A 25 -0.09 1.66 -4.81
C LEU A 25 -0.16 0.16 -5.10
N ARG A 26 -1.24 -0.31 -5.74
CA ARG A 26 -1.38 -1.72 -6.14
C ARG A 26 -0.26 -2.16 -7.07
N ASP A 27 0.12 -1.31 -8.02
CA ASP A 27 1.07 -1.65 -9.08
C ASP A 27 2.50 -1.65 -8.55
N LEU A 28 2.74 -0.96 -7.44
CA LEU A 28 4.01 -0.95 -6.69
C LEU A 28 4.21 -2.19 -5.80
N LEU A 29 3.16 -2.97 -5.54
CA LEU A 29 3.31 -4.21 -4.78
C LEU A 29 4.11 -5.24 -5.61
N PRO A 30 5.07 -5.95 -5.00
CA PRO A 30 5.88 -6.98 -5.66
C PRO A 30 5.08 -8.29 -5.84
N LEU A 31 3.94 -8.21 -6.54
CA LEU A 31 3.02 -9.31 -6.80
C LEU A 31 2.73 -9.38 -8.31
N PRO A 32 2.48 -10.57 -8.86
CA PRO A 32 2.09 -10.70 -10.27
C PRO A 32 0.72 -10.05 -10.54
N SER A 33 0.53 -9.52 -11.76
CA SER A 33 -0.67 -8.78 -12.17
C SER A 33 -1.98 -9.55 -11.92
N SER A 34 -1.98 -10.87 -12.16
CA SER A 34 -3.14 -11.73 -11.94
C SER A 34 -3.54 -11.83 -10.46
N THR A 35 -2.57 -11.77 -9.54
CA THR A 35 -2.85 -11.77 -8.10
C THR A 35 -3.37 -10.40 -7.67
N ARG A 36 -2.79 -9.30 -8.18
CA ARG A 36 -3.24 -7.93 -7.89
C ARG A 36 -4.70 -7.69 -8.29
N GLN A 37 -5.13 -8.22 -9.43
CA GLN A 37 -6.50 -8.08 -9.92
C GLN A 37 -7.56 -8.78 -9.07
N ARG A 38 -7.18 -9.81 -8.30
CA ARG A 38 -8.10 -10.59 -7.44
C ARG A 38 -8.26 -10.01 -6.03
N LEU A 39 -7.49 -8.98 -5.66
CA LEU A 39 -7.50 -8.42 -4.32
C LEU A 39 -8.58 -7.34 -4.19
N SER A 40 -9.33 -7.39 -3.09
CA SER A 40 -10.24 -6.31 -2.72
C SER A 40 -9.47 -5.09 -2.22
N GLN A 41 -10.11 -3.91 -2.22
CA GLN A 41 -9.52 -2.67 -1.74
C GLN A 41 -8.98 -2.81 -0.31
N LEU A 42 -9.71 -3.49 0.59
CA LEU A 42 -9.27 -3.69 1.97
C LEU A 42 -8.04 -4.61 2.07
N GLN A 43 -8.01 -5.69 1.28
CA GLN A 43 -6.87 -6.61 1.26
C GLN A 43 -5.61 -5.94 0.72
N LEU A 44 -5.77 -5.16 -0.35
CA LEU A 44 -4.70 -4.35 -0.92
C LEU A 44 -4.18 -3.34 0.12
N MET A 45 -5.07 -2.65 0.83
CA MET A 45 -4.66 -1.73 1.91
C MET A 45 -3.87 -2.45 3.01
N ALA A 46 -4.32 -3.64 3.43
CA ALA A 46 -3.58 -4.44 4.41
C ALA A 46 -2.18 -4.82 3.90
N LEU A 47 -2.08 -5.28 2.64
CA LEU A 47 -0.82 -5.66 2.01
C LEU A 47 0.13 -4.47 1.85
N VAL A 48 -0.36 -3.30 1.43
CA VAL A 48 0.43 -2.07 1.34
C VAL A 48 0.97 -1.69 2.71
N CYS A 49 0.13 -1.71 3.75
CA CYS A 49 0.56 -1.42 5.11
C CYS A 49 1.63 -2.39 5.63
N VAL A 50 1.51 -3.68 5.33
CA VAL A 50 2.52 -4.69 5.68
C VAL A 50 3.80 -4.46 4.89
N TYR A 51 3.71 -4.19 3.59
CA TYR A 51 4.85 -3.93 2.73
C TYR A 51 5.63 -2.70 3.19
N VAL A 52 4.96 -1.58 3.47
CA VAL A 52 5.61 -0.36 3.98
C VAL A 52 6.30 -0.62 5.31
N ARG A 53 5.64 -1.32 6.26
CA ARG A 53 6.26 -1.68 7.54
C ARG A 53 7.46 -2.60 7.36
N LYS A 54 7.36 -3.60 6.47
CA LYS A 54 8.45 -4.54 6.19
C LYS A 54 9.63 -3.83 5.54
N SER A 55 9.40 -2.97 4.55
CA SER A 55 10.44 -2.18 3.88
C SER A 55 11.11 -1.20 4.83
N ASN A 56 10.34 -0.55 5.70
CA ASN A 56 10.88 0.37 6.69
C ASN A 56 11.70 -0.36 7.77
N TYR A 57 11.21 -1.50 8.25
CA TYR A 57 11.95 -2.37 9.18
C TYR A 57 13.25 -2.87 8.55
N PHE A 58 13.21 -3.36 7.32
CA PHE A 58 14.41 -3.84 6.63
C PHE A 58 15.41 -2.70 6.40
N GLN A 59 14.94 -1.52 6.01
CA GLN A 59 15.80 -0.35 5.84
C GLN A 59 16.46 0.07 7.16
N GLN A 60 15.75 0.02 8.29
CA GLN A 60 16.33 0.31 9.60
C GLN A 60 17.26 -0.80 10.09
N ALA A 61 16.87 -2.07 9.92
CA ALA A 61 17.69 -3.23 10.27
C ALA A 61 19.01 -3.23 9.49
N MET A 62 19.00 -2.87 8.21
CA MET A 62 20.23 -2.71 7.41
C MET A 62 21.08 -1.52 7.84
N LYS A 63 20.46 -0.42 8.31
CA LYS A 63 21.17 0.78 8.79
C LYS A 63 21.77 0.61 10.19
N HIS A 64 21.16 -0.25 11.01
CA HIS A 64 21.53 -0.46 12.41
C HIS A 64 22.08 -1.86 12.69
N ALA A 65 22.32 -2.69 11.67
CA ALA A 65 22.96 -3.99 11.86
C ALA A 65 24.42 -3.79 12.30
N PRO A 66 24.81 -4.15 13.54
CA PRO A 66 26.20 -4.51 13.78
C PRO A 66 26.50 -5.74 12.92
N ALA A 67 27.71 -5.82 12.36
CA ALA A 67 28.13 -6.73 11.28
C ALA A 67 28.05 -8.26 11.54
N GLY A 68 27.14 -8.76 12.40
CA GLY A 68 27.15 -10.16 12.85
C GLY A 68 25.82 -10.90 12.97
N ARG A 69 24.65 -10.34 12.60
CA ARG A 69 23.38 -11.10 12.71
C ARG A 69 22.27 -10.59 11.79
N ALA A 70 22.52 -10.58 10.48
CA ALA A 70 21.47 -10.37 9.49
C ALA A 70 20.79 -11.71 9.17
N GLU A 71 19.97 -12.23 10.08
CA GLU A 71 18.97 -13.24 9.72
C GLU A 71 17.93 -12.55 8.85
N ALA A 72 18.11 -12.61 7.53
CA ALA A 72 17.11 -12.13 6.59
C ALA A 72 15.82 -12.96 6.81
N PRO A 73 14.71 -12.34 7.23
CA PRO A 73 13.48 -13.09 7.46
C PRO A 73 12.96 -13.61 6.12
N ASN A 74 12.87 -14.93 6.07
CA ASN A 74 12.47 -15.76 4.95
C ASN A 74 11.32 -15.15 4.10
N MET A 75 11.58 -14.92 2.80
CA MET A 75 10.64 -14.29 1.85
C MET A 75 9.67 -15.29 1.19
N GLU A 76 9.43 -16.44 1.82
CA GLU A 76 8.58 -17.52 1.27
C GLU A 76 7.12 -17.11 1.06
N PHE A 77 6.64 -16.01 1.64
CA PHE A 77 5.30 -15.50 1.33
C PHE A 77 5.16 -14.97 -0.11
N LEU A 78 6.27 -14.84 -0.85
CA LEU A 78 6.31 -14.42 -2.25
C LEU A 78 6.49 -15.58 -3.25
N LYS A 79 6.57 -16.84 -2.79
CA LYS A 79 6.50 -18.03 -3.64
C LYS A 79 5.09 -18.62 -3.61
#